data_AF-A0A0B7NRB2-F1
#
_entry.id   AF-A0A0B7NRB2-F1
#
_cell.length_a   1.000
_cell.length_b   1.000
_cell.length_c   1.000
_cell.angle_alpha   90.00
_cell.angle_beta   90.00
_cell.angle_gamma   90.00
#
_symmetry.space_group_name_H-M   'P 1'
#
loop_
_entity.id
_entity.type
_entity.pdbx_description
1 polymer ?
#
loop_
_entity_poly.entity_id
_entity_poly.type
_entity_poly.pdbx_seq_one_letter_code
_entity_poly.pdbx_strand_id
1 'polypeptide(L)'
;MISLIQELDMEAISRSQAIVKLLQLDLLPHERKFANGLAELVKKLPRVPMEEDANESELITRFVDPFLCGLFDDPEGGVFIRWTNDITVEAQKKRNLVDTSSRSYRNRLERCEMNVLTRVAISCKNALDAQNLEGILSLQIIGRSITFYLLVLPSEGLHVMYKLGILQLPNNLCDLRKLLRDIPLGLLVLDVFHRLCIPSVNPFQPSRHRPTVSESNFDGIFSDRKQSCHLKNYN
;
A
#
# COMPACT_ATOMS: atom_id res chain seq x y z
N MET A 1 17.77 -8.49 -14.86
CA MET A 1 16.52 -7.69 -14.92
C MET A 1 16.68 -6.36 -15.68
N ILE A 2 17.63 -5.49 -15.34
CA ILE A 2 17.77 -4.15 -15.95
C ILE A 2 17.88 -4.18 -17.49
N SER A 3 18.77 -5.01 -18.04
CA SER A 3 18.97 -5.14 -19.49
C SER A 3 17.71 -5.58 -20.23
N LEU A 4 16.93 -6.50 -19.66
CA LEU A 4 15.67 -6.98 -20.24
C LEU A 4 14.62 -5.86 -20.33
N ILE A 5 14.51 -5.04 -19.29
CA ILE A 5 13.57 -3.91 -19.29
C ILE A 5 14.03 -2.84 -20.29
N GLN A 6 15.34 -2.65 -20.49
CA GLN A 6 15.87 -1.77 -21.54
C GLN A 6 15.56 -2.30 -22.94
N GLU A 7 15.74 -3.59 -23.20
CA GLU A 7 15.36 -4.23 -24.48
C GLU A 7 13.86 -4.06 -24.76
N LEU A 8 13.01 -4.20 -23.74
CA LEU A 8 11.56 -4.01 -23.88
C LEU A 8 11.20 -2.55 -24.19
N ASP A 9 11.87 -1.60 -23.55
CA ASP A 9 11.66 -0.16 -23.77
C ASP A 9 12.09 0.29 -25.18
N MET A 10 13.18 -0.27 -25.70
CA MET A 10 13.64 -0.03 -27.08
C MET A 10 12.83 -0.81 -28.14
N GLU A 11 11.77 -1.51 -27.72
CA GLU A 11 10.97 -2.41 -28.57
C GLU A 11 11.79 -3.50 -29.27
N ALA A 12 12.99 -3.82 -28.77
CA ALA A 12 13.84 -4.89 -29.30
C ALA A 12 13.27 -6.29 -29.00
N ILE A 13 12.44 -6.39 -27.96
CA ILE A 13 11.70 -7.60 -27.60
C ILE A 13 10.21 -7.29 -27.37
N SER A 14 9.35 -8.26 -27.65
CA SER A 14 7.92 -8.16 -27.35
C SER A 14 7.64 -8.34 -25.86
N ARG A 15 6.44 -7.94 -25.41
CA ARG A 15 5.98 -8.17 -24.02
C ARG A 15 6.06 -9.65 -23.63
N SER A 16 5.59 -10.54 -24.50
CA SER A 16 5.60 -11.99 -24.25
C SER A 16 7.01 -12.53 -24.11
N GLN A 17 7.94 -12.07 -24.96
CA GLN A 17 9.36 -12.44 -24.84
C GLN A 17 9.96 -11.91 -23.54
N ALA A 18 9.67 -10.67 -23.16
CA ALA A 18 10.17 -10.09 -21.91
C ALA A 18 9.68 -10.87 -20.68
N ILE A 19 8.40 -11.26 -20.63
CA ILE A 19 7.83 -12.05 -19.54
C ILE A 19 8.53 -13.41 -19.41
N VAL A 20 8.67 -14.14 -20.53
CA VAL A 20 9.36 -15.44 -20.52
C VAL A 20 10.80 -15.30 -20.03
N LYS A 21 11.55 -14.31 -20.57
CA LYS A 21 12.92 -14.05 -20.16
C LYS A 21 13.03 -13.66 -18.68
N LEU A 22 12.09 -12.87 -18.15
CA LEU A 22 12.07 -12.47 -16.74
C LEU A 22 11.88 -13.67 -15.80
N LEU A 23 10.94 -14.55 -16.12
CA LEU A 23 10.60 -15.71 -15.28
C LEU A 23 11.67 -16.83 -15.34
N GLN A 24 12.47 -16.86 -16.40
CA GLN A 24 13.58 -17.80 -16.58
C GLN A 24 14.88 -17.35 -15.92
N LEU A 25 14.94 -16.14 -15.35
CA LEU A 25 16.13 -15.70 -14.63
C LEU A 25 16.38 -16.60 -13.41
N ASP A 26 17.66 -16.91 -13.18
CA ASP A 26 18.09 -17.55 -11.94
C ASP A 26 18.19 -16.46 -10.85
N LEU A 27 17.21 -16.46 -9.95
CA LEU A 27 16.98 -15.44 -8.94
C LEU A 27 16.70 -16.10 -7.59
N LEU A 28 17.11 -15.44 -6.50
CA LEU A 28 16.75 -15.83 -5.15
C LEU A 28 15.22 -15.75 -4.94
N PRO A 29 14.65 -16.44 -3.93
CA PRO A 29 13.20 -16.54 -3.77
C PRO A 29 12.46 -15.19 -3.74
N HIS A 30 12.94 -14.21 -2.97
CA HIS A 30 12.32 -12.88 -2.92
C HIS A 30 12.52 -12.08 -4.22
N GLU A 31 13.69 -12.21 -4.86
CA GLU A 31 13.93 -11.59 -6.16
C GLU A 31 13.02 -12.17 -7.25
N ARG A 32 12.74 -13.47 -7.17
CA ARG A 32 11.77 -14.16 -8.04
C ARG A 32 10.35 -13.62 -7.83
N LYS A 33 9.91 -13.42 -6.57
CA LYS A 33 8.61 -12.77 -6.29
C LYS A 33 8.56 -11.33 -6.84
N PHE A 34 9.64 -10.56 -6.72
CA PHE A 34 9.71 -9.24 -7.35
C PHE A 34 9.64 -9.31 -8.88
N ALA A 35 10.34 -10.26 -9.50
CA ALA A 35 10.29 -10.49 -10.95
C ALA A 35 8.89 -10.91 -11.43
N ASN A 36 8.15 -11.68 -10.63
CA ASN A 36 6.74 -12.00 -10.89
C ASN A 36 5.88 -10.72 -10.91
N GLY A 37 6.02 -9.85 -9.91
CA GLY A 37 5.35 -8.55 -9.88
C GLY A 37 5.67 -7.69 -11.10
N LEU A 38 6.94 -7.67 -11.54
CA LEU A 38 7.34 -7.00 -12.78
C LEU A 38 6.69 -7.62 -14.02
N ALA A 39 6.63 -8.96 -14.11
CA ALA A 39 6.03 -9.65 -15.24
C ALA A 39 4.52 -9.35 -15.35
N GLU A 40 3.81 -9.31 -14.23
CA GLU A 40 2.39 -8.92 -14.19
C GLU A 40 2.17 -7.46 -14.60
N LEU A 41 3.05 -6.56 -14.18
CA LEU A 41 3.05 -5.18 -14.65
C LEU A 41 3.32 -5.07 -16.16
N VAL A 42 4.28 -5.83 -16.70
CA VAL A 42 4.56 -5.85 -18.15
C VAL A 42 3.34 -6.28 -18.96
N LYS A 43 2.51 -7.20 -18.43
CA LYS A 43 1.26 -7.64 -19.06
C LYS A 43 0.21 -6.52 -19.07
N LYS A 44 0.09 -5.76 -17.98
CA LYS A 44 -1.05 -4.85 -17.76
C LYS A 44 -0.77 -3.40 -18.14
N LEU A 45 0.46 -2.93 -18.01
CA LEU A 45 0.80 -1.51 -18.18
C LEU A 45 0.70 -1.06 -19.64
N PRO A 46 0.18 0.16 -19.87
CA PRO A 46 0.16 0.77 -21.18
C PRO A 46 1.58 1.17 -21.60
N ARG A 47 1.80 1.32 -22.92
CA ARG A 47 3.08 1.86 -23.44
C ARG A 47 3.18 3.37 -23.22
N VAL A 48 2.06 4.06 -23.40
CA VAL A 48 1.93 5.50 -23.22
C VAL A 48 1.23 5.75 -21.89
N PRO A 49 1.68 6.73 -21.07
CA PRO A 49 0.99 7.07 -19.83
C PRO A 49 -0.47 7.43 -20.08
N MET A 50 -1.35 6.97 -19.20
CA MET A 50 -2.75 7.39 -19.17
C MET A 50 -2.86 8.74 -18.45
N GLU A 51 -3.77 9.60 -18.92
CA GLU A 51 -4.10 10.85 -18.25
C GLU A 51 -4.67 10.58 -16.84
N GLU A 52 -4.46 11.51 -15.91
CA GLU A 52 -4.58 11.33 -14.45
C GLU A 52 -6.02 11.12 -13.93
N ASP A 53 -7.01 11.01 -14.82
CA ASP A 53 -8.43 10.81 -14.47
C ASP A 53 -8.81 9.32 -14.28
N ALA A 54 -7.83 8.43 -14.17
CA ALA A 54 -8.06 7.01 -13.89
C ALA A 54 -8.83 6.83 -12.57
N ASN A 55 -10.02 6.24 -12.66
CA ASN A 55 -10.81 5.96 -11.46
C ASN A 55 -10.11 4.92 -10.55
N GLU A 56 -10.50 4.86 -9.29
CA GLU A 56 -9.90 3.98 -8.28
C GLU A 56 -9.87 2.50 -8.70
N SER A 57 -10.91 2.04 -9.41
CA SER A 57 -10.98 0.66 -9.94
C SER A 57 -9.88 0.38 -10.96
N GLU A 58 -9.60 1.34 -11.84
CA GLU A 58 -8.49 1.23 -12.78
C GLU A 58 -7.13 1.28 -12.09
N LEU A 59 -6.95 2.18 -11.11
CA LEU A 59 -5.72 2.24 -10.31
C LEU A 59 -5.41 0.88 -9.65
N ILE A 60 -6.43 0.26 -9.04
CA ILE A 60 -6.30 -1.05 -8.40
C ILE A 60 -6.01 -2.13 -9.44
N THR A 61 -6.90 -2.35 -10.41
CA THR A 61 -6.86 -3.51 -11.31
C THR A 61 -5.75 -3.48 -12.36
N ARG A 62 -5.22 -2.29 -12.68
CA ARG A 62 -4.19 -2.11 -13.71
C ARG A 62 -2.79 -1.99 -13.14
N PHE A 63 -2.64 -1.37 -11.98
CA PHE A 63 -1.33 -1.02 -11.42
C PHE A 63 -1.06 -1.79 -10.11
N VAL A 64 -1.96 -1.67 -9.14
CA VAL A 64 -1.70 -2.16 -7.78
C VAL A 64 -1.84 -3.67 -7.67
N ASP A 65 -3.00 -4.20 -8.04
CA ASP A 65 -3.33 -5.62 -7.94
C ASP A 65 -2.33 -6.51 -8.68
N PRO A 66 -1.97 -6.25 -9.95
CA PRO A 66 -1.00 -7.09 -10.66
C PRO A 66 0.37 -7.15 -9.97
N PHE A 67 0.84 -6.00 -9.45
CA PHE A 67 2.13 -5.94 -8.78
C PHE A 67 2.10 -6.66 -7.42
N LEU A 68 1.07 -6.38 -6.61
CA LEU A 68 0.95 -6.97 -5.28
C LEU A 68 0.74 -8.49 -5.37
N CYS A 69 -0.15 -8.97 -6.25
CA CYS A 69 -0.38 -10.39 -6.48
C CYS A 69 0.92 -11.09 -6.88
N GLY A 70 1.70 -10.52 -7.81
CA GLY A 70 3.01 -11.08 -8.15
C GLY A 70 4.02 -11.10 -7.00
N LEU A 71 3.93 -10.14 -6.07
CA LEU A 71 4.82 -10.06 -4.90
C LEU A 71 4.43 -11.02 -3.77
N PHE A 72 3.15 -11.16 -3.45
CA PHE A 72 2.71 -11.81 -2.22
C PHE A 72 1.94 -13.10 -2.43
N ASP A 73 1.27 -13.30 -3.58
CA ASP A 73 0.54 -14.54 -3.81
C ASP A 73 1.50 -15.73 -3.85
N ASP A 74 1.08 -16.79 -3.19
CA ASP A 74 1.70 -18.10 -3.23
C ASP A 74 0.58 -19.14 -3.13
N PRO A 75 -0.10 -19.44 -4.26
CA PRO A 75 -1.22 -20.38 -4.26
C PRO A 75 -0.84 -21.77 -3.75
N GLU A 76 0.39 -22.21 -4.02
CA GLU A 76 0.93 -23.48 -3.53
C GLU A 76 1.14 -23.44 -2.00
N GLY A 77 1.56 -22.30 -1.48
CA GLY A 77 1.61 -22.01 -0.04
C GLY A 77 0.28 -21.62 0.60
N GLY A 78 -0.82 -21.57 -0.17
CA GLY A 78 -2.14 -21.15 0.31
C GLY A 78 -2.27 -19.66 0.64
N VAL A 79 -1.36 -18.81 0.16
CA VAL A 79 -1.35 -17.36 0.39
C VAL A 79 -1.98 -16.64 -0.81
N PHE A 80 -3.01 -15.85 -0.56
CA PHE A 80 -3.74 -15.09 -1.58
C PHE A 80 -4.04 -13.67 -1.11
N ILE A 81 -3.79 -12.69 -1.97
CA ILE A 81 -4.30 -11.34 -1.80
C ILE A 81 -5.82 -11.34 -2.01
N ARG A 82 -6.52 -10.66 -1.10
CA ARG A 82 -7.96 -10.48 -1.15
C ARG A 82 -8.31 -9.04 -0.87
N TRP A 83 -9.07 -8.44 -1.77
CA TRP A 83 -9.70 -7.14 -1.55
C TRP A 83 -11.00 -7.34 -0.77
N THR A 84 -11.12 -6.74 0.42
CA THR A 84 -12.35 -6.72 1.20
C THR A 84 -13.13 -5.43 0.92
N ASN A 85 -14.44 -5.54 0.71
CA ASN A 85 -15.31 -4.40 0.42
C ASN A 85 -15.68 -3.64 1.70
N ASP A 86 -14.71 -3.00 2.35
CA ASP A 86 -15.01 -2.03 3.42
C ASP A 86 -15.02 -0.62 2.83
N ILE A 87 -16.20 -0.21 2.33
CA ILE A 87 -16.42 1.18 1.87
C ILE A 87 -16.49 2.06 3.12
N THR A 88 -15.57 3.03 3.23
CA THR A 88 -15.61 3.98 4.35
C THR A 88 -16.80 4.96 4.23
N VAL A 89 -17.39 5.32 5.38
CA VAL A 89 -18.45 6.35 5.48
C VAL A 89 -17.97 7.72 4.96
N GLU A 90 -16.66 7.99 5.03
CA GLU A 90 -16.03 9.20 4.51
C GLU A 90 -15.95 9.23 2.97
N ALA A 91 -15.66 8.08 2.34
CA ALA A 91 -15.71 7.94 0.87
C ALA A 91 -17.14 8.13 0.34
N GLN A 92 -18.15 7.68 1.09
CA GLN A 92 -19.55 7.96 0.79
C GLN A 92 -19.90 9.46 0.94
N LYS A 93 -19.40 10.14 1.98
CA LYS A 93 -19.61 11.59 2.17
C LYS A 93 -18.96 12.45 1.09
N LYS A 94 -17.78 12.07 0.58
CA LYS A 94 -17.08 12.82 -0.49
C LYS A 94 -17.76 12.73 -1.85
N ARG A 95 -18.50 11.64 -2.15
CA ARG A 95 -19.32 11.56 -3.38
C ARG A 95 -20.40 12.65 -3.45
N ASN A 96 -20.79 13.21 -2.30
CA ASN A 96 -21.85 14.21 -2.20
C ASN A 96 -21.33 15.66 -2.13
N LEU A 97 -20.02 15.89 -2.12
CA LEU A 97 -19.42 17.21 -1.94
C LEU A 97 -18.36 17.48 -3.02
N VAL A 98 -18.82 17.65 -4.26
CA VAL A 98 -18.06 18.34 -5.29
C VAL A 98 -18.40 19.82 -5.17
N ASP A 99 -17.59 20.61 -4.43
CA ASP A 99 -17.44 22.02 -4.76
C ASP A 99 -16.12 22.67 -4.24
N THR A 100 -15.39 23.21 -5.21
CA THR A 100 -14.43 24.31 -5.32
C THR A 100 -13.77 24.94 -4.06
N SER A 101 -12.42 24.94 -3.98
CA SER A 101 -11.57 26.14 -3.75
C SER A 101 -10.08 25.83 -3.47
N SER A 102 -9.22 26.40 -4.30
CA SER A 102 -7.83 26.06 -4.67
C SER A 102 -6.70 26.30 -3.65
N ARG A 103 -7.00 26.71 -2.40
CA ARG A 103 -5.94 27.09 -1.44
C ARG A 103 -6.00 26.37 -0.08
N SER A 104 -7.00 25.52 0.12
CA SER A 104 -7.22 24.72 1.33
C SER A 104 -6.64 23.30 1.25
N TYR A 105 -6.09 22.88 0.11
CA TYR A 105 -5.83 21.46 -0.16
C TYR A 105 -4.74 20.86 0.71
N ARG A 106 -3.63 21.55 1.00
CA ARG A 106 -2.50 20.97 1.75
C ARG A 106 -2.88 20.57 3.19
N ASN A 107 -3.51 21.47 3.95
CA ASN A 107 -3.98 21.18 5.32
C ASN A 107 -5.16 20.17 5.36
N ARG A 108 -5.89 20.02 4.25
CA ARG A 108 -7.02 19.10 4.12
C ARG A 108 -6.56 17.70 3.66
N LEU A 109 -5.48 17.62 2.88
CA LEU A 109 -4.81 16.39 2.46
C LEU A 109 -4.14 15.72 3.65
N GLU A 110 -3.34 16.45 4.43
CA GLU A 110 -2.68 15.94 5.64
C GLU A 110 -3.70 15.39 6.66
N ARG A 111 -4.86 16.04 6.78
CA ARG A 111 -5.97 15.58 7.64
C ARG A 111 -6.64 14.30 7.10
N CYS A 112 -6.81 14.19 5.77
CA CYS A 112 -7.33 12.97 5.15
C CYS A 112 -6.33 11.81 5.27
N GLU A 113 -5.04 12.06 5.04
CA GLU A 113 -3.97 11.06 5.14
C GLU A 113 -3.85 10.53 6.58
N MET A 114 -3.99 11.41 7.58
CA MET A 114 -3.92 11.02 8.99
C MET A 114 -5.15 10.21 9.45
N ASN A 115 -6.35 10.53 8.93
CA ASN A 115 -7.54 9.71 9.15
C ASN A 115 -7.39 8.31 8.51
N VAL A 116 -6.88 8.24 7.28
CA VAL A 116 -6.64 6.97 6.59
C VAL A 116 -5.61 6.13 7.34
N LEU A 117 -4.48 6.71 7.75
CA LEU A 117 -3.46 5.98 8.49
C LEU A 117 -3.95 5.48 9.85
N THR A 118 -4.75 6.28 10.57
CA THR A 118 -5.35 5.87 11.85
C THR A 118 -6.27 4.66 11.64
N ARG A 119 -7.10 4.67 10.59
CA ARG A 119 -7.95 3.53 10.22
C ARG A 119 -7.12 2.29 9.90
N VAL A 120 -6.07 2.43 9.08
CA VAL A 120 -5.16 1.33 8.75
C VAL A 120 -4.53 0.75 10.03
N ALA A 121 -4.06 1.60 10.94
CA ALA A 121 -3.48 1.18 12.21
C ALA A 121 -4.48 0.41 13.09
N ILE A 122 -5.72 0.92 13.22
CA ILE A 122 -6.79 0.26 13.99
C ILE A 122 -7.15 -1.10 13.38
N SER A 123 -7.36 -1.17 12.07
CA SER A 123 -7.67 -2.41 11.37
C SER A 123 -6.56 -3.43 11.53
N CYS A 124 -5.30 -3.00 11.41
CA CYS A 124 -4.15 -3.87 11.58
C CYS A 124 -3.98 -4.36 13.01
N LYS A 125 -4.21 -3.49 14.01
CA LYS A 125 -4.24 -3.90 15.41
C LYS A 125 -5.30 -4.99 15.65
N ASN A 126 -6.52 -4.75 15.19
CA ASN A 126 -7.64 -5.69 15.35
C ASN A 126 -7.35 -7.03 14.67
N ALA A 127 -6.78 -7.00 13.45
CA ALA A 127 -6.41 -8.20 12.73
C ALA A 127 -5.26 -8.97 13.39
N LEU A 128 -4.22 -8.26 13.87
CA LEU A 128 -3.11 -8.86 14.63
C LEU A 128 -3.64 -9.58 15.87
N ASP A 129 -4.49 -8.91 16.64
CA ASP A 129 -5.07 -9.46 17.87
C ASP A 129 -6.01 -10.66 17.56
N ALA A 130 -6.90 -10.52 16.58
CA ALA A 130 -7.90 -11.55 16.25
C ALA A 130 -7.29 -12.82 15.63
N GLN A 131 -6.20 -12.67 14.86
CA GLN A 131 -5.52 -13.79 14.22
C GLN A 131 -4.32 -14.31 15.04
N ASN A 132 -4.05 -13.73 16.21
CA ASN A 132 -2.91 -14.06 17.07
C ASN A 132 -1.58 -14.08 16.29
N LEU A 133 -1.28 -13.01 15.56
CA LEU A 133 -0.05 -12.87 14.75
C LEU A 133 1.05 -12.16 15.53
N GLU A 134 2.32 -12.46 15.23
CA GLU A 134 3.48 -11.71 15.77
C GLU A 134 3.63 -10.33 15.11
N GLY A 135 3.17 -10.19 13.87
CA GLY A 135 3.21 -8.96 13.11
C GLY A 135 2.22 -8.97 11.94
N ILE A 136 1.88 -7.78 11.46
CA ILE A 136 1.01 -7.61 10.30
C ILE A 136 1.58 -6.54 9.37
N LEU A 137 1.67 -6.86 8.08
CA LEU A 137 2.05 -5.92 7.04
C LEU A 137 0.81 -5.14 6.60
N SER A 138 0.91 -3.82 6.59
CA SER A 138 -0.15 -2.92 6.16
C SER A 138 0.29 -2.13 4.95
N LEU A 139 -0.66 -1.81 4.06
CA LEU A 139 -0.41 -0.98 2.89
C LEU A 139 -1.32 0.24 2.92
N GLN A 140 -0.76 1.40 2.57
CA GLN A 140 -1.52 2.60 2.26
C GLN A 140 -1.23 2.99 0.82
N ILE A 141 -2.27 2.98 -0.01
CA ILE A 141 -2.17 3.28 -1.44
C ILE A 141 -2.77 4.66 -1.67
N ILE A 142 -1.97 5.58 -2.20
CA ILE A 142 -2.41 6.92 -2.60
C ILE A 142 -1.95 7.14 -4.03
N GLY A 143 -2.90 7.16 -4.97
CA GLY A 143 -2.59 7.12 -6.40
C GLY A 143 -1.78 5.85 -6.73
N ARG A 144 -0.54 6.05 -7.20
CA ARG A 144 0.42 4.97 -7.55
C ARG A 144 1.51 4.75 -6.51
N SER A 145 1.43 5.47 -5.40
CA SER A 145 2.36 5.32 -4.29
C SER A 145 1.84 4.27 -3.31
N ILE A 146 2.64 3.24 -3.04
CA ILE A 146 2.37 2.25 -2.00
C ILE A 146 3.28 2.55 -0.81
N THR A 147 2.72 2.90 0.33
CA THR A 147 3.45 2.99 1.59
C THR A 147 3.26 1.70 2.38
N PHE A 148 4.37 1.06 2.74
CA PHE A 148 4.37 -0.15 3.54
C PHE A 148 4.60 0.16 5.01
N TYR A 149 3.82 -0.48 5.86
CA TYR A 149 3.97 -0.42 7.30
C TYR A 149 4.00 -1.82 7.89
N LEU A 150 4.70 -1.99 9.02
CA LEU A 150 4.69 -3.20 9.83
C LEU A 150 4.14 -2.83 11.20
N LEU A 151 3.06 -3.49 11.63
CA LEU A 151 2.54 -3.37 12.98
C LEU A 151 2.89 -4.64 13.77
N VAL A 152 3.49 -4.45 14.95
CA VAL A 152 3.94 -5.53 15.87
C VAL A 152 3.58 -5.18 17.30
N LEU A 153 3.60 -6.20 18.18
CA LEU A 153 3.36 -6.08 19.62
C LEU A 153 4.64 -6.41 20.41
N PRO A 154 5.64 -5.50 20.46
CA PRO A 154 6.93 -5.76 21.11
C PRO A 154 6.82 -6.00 22.63
N SER A 155 5.78 -5.46 23.27
CA SER A 155 5.52 -5.62 24.70
C SER A 155 4.02 -5.67 24.95
N GLU A 156 3.61 -6.21 26.10
CA GLU A 156 2.22 -6.26 26.54
C GLU A 156 1.53 -4.89 26.43
N GLY A 157 0.46 -4.87 25.65
CA GLY A 157 -0.38 -3.71 25.41
C GLY A 157 0.24 -2.56 24.60
N LEU A 158 1.44 -2.73 24.04
CA LEU A 158 2.10 -1.69 23.24
C LEU A 158 2.22 -2.13 21.77
N HIS A 159 1.28 -1.69 20.94
CA HIS A 159 1.36 -1.87 19.49
C HIS A 159 2.22 -0.78 18.85
N VAL A 160 3.17 -1.17 18.01
CA VAL A 160 4.07 -0.24 17.31
C VAL A 160 3.95 -0.46 15.81
N MET A 161 3.72 0.63 15.08
CA MET A 161 3.63 0.65 13.62
C MET A 161 4.86 1.34 13.01
N TYR A 162 5.68 0.57 12.31
CA TYR A 162 6.89 1.04 11.64
C TYR A 162 6.58 1.31 10.17
N LYS A 163 6.96 2.48 9.65
CA LYS A 163 6.97 2.73 8.20
C LYS A 163 8.21 2.09 7.59
N LEU A 164 8.02 1.14 6.69
CA LEU A 164 9.12 0.43 6.00
C LEU A 164 9.65 1.23 4.81
N GLY A 165 8.76 1.89 4.07
CA GLY A 165 9.14 2.70 2.91
C GLY A 165 7.97 3.01 1.99
N ILE A 166 8.26 3.74 0.92
CA ILE A 166 7.31 4.06 -0.14
C ILE A 166 7.86 3.53 -1.45
N LEU A 167 7.06 2.74 -2.17
CA LEU A 167 7.35 2.25 -3.51
C LEU A 167 6.44 2.96 -4.52
N GLN A 168 7.01 3.39 -5.63
CA GLN A 168 6.26 4.09 -6.68
C GLN A 168 5.97 3.15 -7.85
N LEU A 169 4.68 2.87 -8.09
CA LEU A 169 4.29 2.08 -9.24
C LEU A 169 4.48 2.88 -10.53
N PRO A 170 4.96 2.22 -11.60
CA PRO A 170 5.19 2.86 -12.90
C PRO A 170 3.88 3.24 -13.60
N ASN A 171 3.92 4.31 -14.39
CA ASN A 171 2.74 4.82 -15.10
C ASN A 171 2.52 4.10 -16.44
N ASN A 172 3.61 3.56 -16.99
CA ASN A 172 3.71 2.94 -18.30
C ASN A 172 4.93 2.01 -18.32
N LEU A 173 5.15 1.31 -19.43
CA LEU A 173 6.31 0.43 -19.58
C LEU A 173 7.66 1.15 -19.48
N CYS A 174 7.80 2.37 -20.01
CA CYS A 174 9.07 3.13 -19.96
C CYS A 174 9.49 3.44 -18.52
N ASP A 175 8.50 3.62 -17.64
CA ASP A 175 8.68 3.91 -16.21
C ASP A 175 9.03 2.68 -15.38
N LEU A 176 8.97 1.45 -15.92
CA LEU A 176 9.36 0.23 -15.18
C LEU A 176 10.80 0.30 -14.66
N ARG A 177 11.70 0.99 -15.37
CA ARG A 177 13.08 1.20 -14.92
C ARG A 177 13.16 1.97 -13.60
N LYS A 178 12.19 2.85 -13.32
CA LYS A 178 12.13 3.59 -12.05
C LYS A 178 11.84 2.63 -10.89
N LEU A 179 10.93 1.69 -11.10
CA LEU A 179 10.57 0.65 -10.12
C LEU A 179 11.74 -0.28 -9.80
N LEU A 180 12.66 -0.52 -10.75
CA LEU A 180 13.87 -1.32 -10.48
C LEU A 180 14.76 -0.69 -9.39
N ARG A 181 14.68 0.63 -9.16
CA ARG A 181 15.42 1.29 -8.07
C ARG A 181 14.83 0.96 -6.70
N ASP A 182 13.58 0.55 -6.66
CA ASP A 182 12.87 0.17 -5.43
C ASP A 182 12.98 -1.33 -5.12
N ILE A 183 13.75 -2.10 -5.89
CA ILE A 183 14.02 -3.53 -5.62
C ILE A 183 14.47 -3.75 -4.17
N PRO A 184 15.47 -3.02 -3.62
CA PRO A 184 15.89 -3.24 -2.24
C PRO A 184 14.76 -3.07 -1.21
N LEU A 185 13.87 -2.11 -1.44
CA LEU A 185 12.69 -1.91 -0.59
C LEU A 185 11.69 -3.07 -0.76
N GLY A 186 11.42 -3.51 -1.99
CA GLY A 186 10.56 -4.66 -2.25
C GLY A 186 11.08 -5.93 -1.57
N LEU A 187 12.39 -6.18 -1.65
CA LEU A 187 13.03 -7.33 -0.99
C LEU A 187 12.95 -7.22 0.54
N LEU A 188 13.16 -6.02 1.11
CA LEU A 188 12.99 -5.78 2.55
C LEU A 188 11.57 -6.07 3.00
N VAL A 189 10.57 -5.58 2.25
CA VAL A 189 9.15 -5.81 2.56
C VAL A 189 8.81 -7.29 2.50
N LEU A 190 9.31 -8.03 1.50
CA LEU A 190 9.12 -9.48 1.39
C LEU A 190 9.79 -10.24 2.53
N ASP A 191 11.01 -9.86 2.93
CA ASP A 191 11.67 -10.44 4.12
C ASP A 191 10.85 -10.22 5.39
N VAL A 192 10.44 -8.97 5.63
CA VAL A 192 9.63 -8.59 6.79
C VAL A 192 8.33 -9.37 6.81
N PHE A 193 7.63 -9.48 5.67
CA PHE A 193 6.40 -10.24 5.56
C PHE A 193 6.60 -11.71 5.94
N HIS A 194 7.51 -12.42 5.28
CA HIS A 194 7.69 -13.86 5.55
C HIS A 194 8.24 -14.14 6.95
N ARG A 195 9.07 -13.24 7.50
CA ARG A 195 9.73 -13.46 8.78
C ARG A 195 8.88 -13.05 9.99
N LEU A 196 8.05 -12.00 9.85
CA LEU A 196 7.35 -11.39 10.99
C LEU A 196 5.83 -11.52 10.90
N CYS A 197 5.23 -11.73 9.73
CA CYS A 197 3.79 -11.93 9.58
C CYS A 197 3.40 -13.41 9.74
N ILE A 198 3.74 -13.98 10.90
CA ILE A 198 3.52 -15.37 11.24
C ILE A 198 2.59 -15.51 12.47
N PRO A 199 1.87 -16.63 12.61
CA PRO A 199 1.13 -16.93 13.83
C PRO A 199 2.05 -16.96 15.05
N SER A 200 1.58 -16.42 16.17
CA SER A 200 2.29 -16.48 17.44
C SER A 200 2.37 -17.92 17.92
N VAL A 201 3.55 -18.31 18.40
CA VAL A 201 3.77 -19.60 19.09
C VAL A 201 3.06 -19.61 20.45
N ASN A 202 2.84 -18.42 21.03
CA ASN A 202 2.17 -18.30 22.30
C ASN A 202 0.65 -18.40 22.11
N PRO A 203 -0.07 -19.09 23.01
CA PRO A 203 -1.52 -19.12 22.98
C PRO A 203 -2.07 -17.71 23.13
N PHE A 204 -3.23 -17.47 22.52
CA PHE A 204 -3.92 -16.19 22.62
C PHE A 204 -4.12 -15.79 24.10
N GLN A 205 -3.52 -14.68 24.50
CA GLN A 205 -3.59 -14.15 25.86
C GLN A 205 -4.30 -12.80 25.84
N PRO A 206 -5.58 -12.72 26.27
CA PRO A 206 -6.35 -11.49 26.26
C PRO A 206 -5.69 -10.32 27.01
N SER A 207 -4.90 -10.63 28.06
CA SER A 207 -4.17 -9.63 28.86
C SER A 207 -3.09 -8.91 28.05
N ARG A 208 -2.52 -9.58 27.04
CA ARG A 208 -1.45 -9.05 26.20
C ARG A 208 -1.93 -7.90 25.31
N HIS A 209 -3.24 -7.79 25.09
CA HIS A 209 -3.85 -6.85 24.16
C HIS A 209 -4.59 -5.72 24.90
N ARG A 210 -4.61 -4.52 24.31
CA ARG A 210 -5.44 -3.40 24.79
C ARG A 210 -6.70 -3.29 23.96
N PRO A 211 -7.86 -2.98 24.58
CA PRO A 211 -9.10 -2.69 23.85
C PRO A 211 -8.88 -1.60 22.82
N THR A 212 -9.52 -1.76 21.66
CA THR A 212 -9.48 -0.76 20.59
C THR A 212 -10.28 0.47 21.02
N VAL A 213 -9.64 1.63 20.97
CA VAL A 213 -10.30 2.91 21.22
C VAL A 213 -11.27 3.19 20.07
N SER A 214 -12.49 3.66 20.36
CA SER A 214 -13.49 3.94 19.33
C SER A 214 -13.02 5.04 18.36
N GLU A 215 -13.38 4.93 17.07
CA GLU A 215 -13.07 5.95 16.06
C GLU A 215 -13.57 7.35 16.50
N SER A 216 -14.70 7.42 17.20
CA SER A 216 -15.28 8.66 17.72
C SER A 216 -14.40 9.42 18.72
N ASN A 217 -13.49 8.74 19.41
CA ASN A 217 -12.57 9.39 20.34
C ASN A 217 -11.46 10.14 19.60
N PHE A 218 -11.20 9.77 18.35
CA PHE A 218 -10.24 10.47 17.49
C PHE A 218 -10.85 11.71 16.84
N ASP A 219 -12.18 11.74 16.64
CA ASP A 219 -12.89 12.90 16.07
C ASP A 219 -12.63 14.18 16.87
N GLY A 220 -12.56 14.09 18.20
CA GLY A 220 -12.24 15.22 19.08
C GLY A 220 -10.79 15.71 18.94
N ILE A 221 -9.82 14.78 18.86
CA ILE A 221 -8.39 15.08 18.73
C ILE A 221 -8.09 15.82 17.42
N PHE A 222 -8.80 15.46 16.35
CA PHE A 222 -8.62 16.06 15.03
C PHE A 222 -9.54 17.26 14.76
N SER A 223 -10.49 17.56 15.66
CA SER A 223 -11.40 18.72 15.56
C SER A 223 -10.78 20.04 16.02
N ASP A 224 -9.85 20.02 16.99
CA ASP A 224 -9.36 21.23 17.68
C ASP A 224 -8.24 22.02 16.97
N ARG A 225 -7.84 21.62 15.74
CA ARG A 225 -6.96 22.46 14.90
C ARG A 225 -7.76 23.35 13.92
N LYS A 226 -8.88 23.91 14.37
CA LYS A 226 -9.45 25.14 13.80
C LYS A 226 -8.76 26.31 14.49
N GLN A 227 -7.60 26.72 13.99
CA GLN A 227 -7.01 27.99 14.42
C GLN A 227 -8.02 29.11 14.08
N SER A 228 -8.55 29.79 15.09
CA SER A 228 -9.50 30.89 14.89
C SER A 228 -8.77 32.04 14.20
N CYS A 229 -8.96 32.17 12.89
CA CYS A 229 -8.60 33.40 12.20
C CYS A 229 -9.63 34.46 12.60
N HIS A 230 -9.33 35.21 13.67
CA HIS A 230 -10.03 36.46 13.98
C HIS A 230 -9.61 37.53 12.95
N LEU A 231 -10.24 37.55 11.78
CA LEU A 231 -10.21 38.72 10.92
C LEU A 231 -11.31 39.67 11.39
N LYS A 232 -10.90 40.74 12.10
CA LYS A 232 -11.73 41.91 12.35
C LYS A 232 -12.03 42.56 11.01
N ASN A 233 -13.31 42.58 10.62
CA ASN A 233 -13.79 43.41 9.52
C ASN A 233 -13.75 44.87 9.98
N TYR A 234 -12.92 45.69 9.33
CA TYR A 234 -13.09 47.14 9.33
C TYR A 234 -13.90 47.50 8.08
N ASN A 235 -15.02 48.18 8.32
CA ASN A 235 -15.90 48.76 7.30
C ASN A 235 -15.18 49.83 6.47
#